data_AF-A0A399EGV1-F1
#
_entry.id   AF-A0A399EGV1-F1
#
_cell.length_a   1.000
_cell.length_b   1.000
_cell.length_c   1.000
_cell.angle_alpha   90.00
_cell.angle_beta   90.00
_cell.angle_gamma   90.00
#
_symmetry.space_group_name_H-M   'P 1'
#
loop_
_entity.id
_entity.type
_entity.pdbx_description
1 polymer ?
#
loop_
_entity_poly.entity_id
_entity_poly.type
_entity_poly.pdbx_seq_one_letter_code
_entity_poly.pdbx_strand_id
1 'polypeptide(L)'
;MREALRKPQAPRSGFHPAARDARLQRRCACGGIAGPTGECEQCRRRRLQNTRRDSAPAHSFGRVEARSPRCSVRVPSGPANSFEDCPIDWQRQANAAVELGRRWVANVLMGLSSLPSPIPAPVANLLNRHFHTTYSGDIRTMVRIFDKIYKALNAEIDFECETSCDDNVAAYVYAIWTDVHLCPIWYGQSARGKANTIVHELAHDAAGRDDKAYVWEAKYARLSVNEALDNADSYSNFAEEAFYGP
;
A
#
# COMPACT_ATOMS: atom_id res chain seq x y z
N MET A 1 -40.30 -52.32 -38.20
CA MET A 1 -40.84 -53.06 -37.03
C MET A 1 -39.72 -53.31 -36.03
N ARG A 2 -39.74 -52.63 -34.88
CA ARG A 2 -39.14 -53.07 -33.61
C ARG A 2 -39.66 -52.15 -32.53
N GLU A 3 -40.59 -52.69 -31.76
CA GLU A 3 -41.37 -52.07 -30.69
C GLU A 3 -40.57 -52.21 -29.39
N ALA A 4 -40.27 -51.09 -28.72
CA ALA A 4 -39.50 -51.08 -27.48
C ALA A 4 -40.45 -51.09 -26.27
N LEU A 5 -40.39 -52.18 -25.48
CA LEU A 5 -41.11 -52.37 -24.23
C LEU A 5 -40.82 -51.22 -23.22
N ARG A 6 -41.88 -50.59 -22.74
CA ARG A 6 -41.85 -49.65 -21.61
C ARG A 6 -41.86 -50.39 -20.27
N LYS A 7 -40.96 -49.99 -19.37
CA LYS A 7 -40.80 -50.49 -17.99
C LYS A 7 -41.82 -49.84 -17.04
N PRO A 8 -42.30 -50.54 -15.99
CA PRO A 8 -43.27 -49.99 -15.04
C PRO A 8 -42.61 -48.98 -14.09
N GLN A 9 -43.32 -47.89 -13.77
CA GLN A 9 -42.90 -46.90 -12.77
C GLN A 9 -43.31 -47.35 -11.35
N ALA A 10 -42.36 -47.19 -10.42
CA ALA A 10 -42.55 -47.48 -9.00
C ALA A 10 -43.30 -46.35 -8.25
N PRO A 11 -44.01 -46.66 -7.15
CA PRO A 11 -44.82 -45.69 -6.42
C PRO A 11 -43.96 -44.68 -5.65
N ARG A 12 -44.40 -43.42 -5.68
CA ARG A 12 -43.77 -42.29 -4.97
C ARG A 12 -44.13 -42.32 -3.49
N SER A 13 -43.10 -42.26 -2.63
CA SER A 13 -43.28 -42.10 -1.19
C SER A 13 -43.68 -40.67 -0.83
N GLY A 14 -44.72 -40.53 -0.01
CA GLY A 14 -45.18 -39.26 0.53
C GLY A 14 -44.22 -38.76 1.62
N PHE A 15 -43.75 -37.52 1.48
CA PHE A 15 -43.01 -36.80 2.51
C PHE A 15 -43.99 -36.09 3.45
N HIS A 16 -43.99 -36.48 4.73
CA HIS A 16 -44.60 -35.71 5.81
C HIS A 16 -43.53 -34.83 6.48
N PRO A 17 -43.71 -33.50 6.58
CA PRO A 17 -42.77 -32.65 7.30
C PRO A 17 -43.00 -32.79 8.82
N ALA A 18 -41.98 -33.29 9.52
CA ALA A 18 -41.95 -33.30 10.98
C ALA A 18 -41.63 -31.89 11.50
N ALA A 19 -42.57 -31.30 12.23
CA ALA A 19 -42.34 -30.08 12.99
C ALA A 19 -41.30 -30.34 14.09
N ARG A 20 -40.12 -29.75 13.94
CA ARG A 20 -39.12 -29.62 15.01
C ARG A 20 -38.63 -28.19 15.07
N ASP A 21 -39.28 -27.40 15.90
CA ASP A 21 -38.86 -26.06 16.33
C ASP A 21 -37.65 -26.15 17.28
N ALA A 22 -36.56 -26.79 16.84
CA ALA A 22 -35.28 -26.72 17.50
C ALA A 22 -34.54 -25.49 16.97
N ARG A 23 -34.96 -24.29 17.43
CA ARG A 23 -34.20 -23.07 17.17
C ARG A 23 -32.82 -23.22 17.81
N LEU A 24 -31.82 -23.56 16.98
CA LEU A 24 -30.41 -23.50 17.30
C LEU A 24 -30.11 -22.13 17.91
N GLN A 25 -29.98 -22.09 19.25
CA GLN A 25 -29.60 -20.88 19.96
C GLN A 25 -28.19 -20.53 19.51
N ARG A 26 -28.07 -19.49 18.69
CA ARG A 26 -26.78 -18.98 18.22
C ARG A 26 -25.99 -18.49 19.44
N ARG A 27 -24.80 -19.04 19.63
CA ARG A 27 -23.87 -18.59 20.67
C ARG A 27 -22.95 -17.52 20.09
N CYS A 28 -22.69 -16.50 20.89
CA CYS A 28 -21.65 -15.52 20.64
C CYS A 28 -20.27 -16.16 20.83
N ALA A 29 -19.24 -15.62 20.17
CA ALA A 29 -17.87 -16.15 20.25
C ALA A 29 -17.32 -16.22 21.68
N CYS A 30 -17.80 -15.37 22.60
CA CYS A 30 -17.43 -15.42 24.02
C CYS A 30 -18.17 -16.50 24.84
N GLY A 31 -19.01 -17.32 24.19
CA GLY A 31 -19.85 -18.34 24.84
C GLY A 31 -21.22 -17.87 25.32
N GLY A 32 -21.51 -16.56 25.28
CA GLY A 32 -22.80 -15.98 25.65
C GLY A 32 -23.91 -16.24 24.62
N ILE A 33 -25.17 -16.01 25.00
CA ILE A 33 -26.31 -16.12 24.06
C ILE A 33 -26.27 -14.93 23.10
N ALA A 34 -26.22 -15.20 21.79
CA ALA A 34 -26.21 -14.14 20.80
C ALA A 34 -27.61 -13.51 20.67
N GLY A 35 -27.67 -12.18 20.71
CA GLY A 35 -28.87 -11.43 20.41
C GLY A 35 -29.18 -11.42 18.90
N PRO A 36 -30.21 -10.68 18.48
CA PRO A 36 -30.60 -10.58 17.06
C PRO A 36 -29.49 -10.03 16.15
N THR A 37 -28.50 -9.32 16.73
CA THR A 37 -27.33 -8.78 16.01
C THR A 37 -26.14 -9.76 15.92
N GLY A 38 -26.27 -10.99 16.44
CA GLY A 38 -25.19 -11.99 16.43
C GLY A 38 -24.14 -11.85 17.54
N GLU A 39 -24.24 -10.83 18.39
CA GLU A 39 -23.37 -10.63 19.57
C GLU A 39 -24.17 -10.74 20.88
N CYS A 40 -23.52 -11.15 21.97
CA CYS A 40 -24.13 -11.09 23.30
C CYS A 40 -24.06 -9.65 23.86
N GLU A 41 -24.89 -9.34 24.85
CA GLU A 41 -24.94 -7.97 25.42
C GLU A 41 -23.61 -7.53 26.05
N GLN A 42 -22.85 -8.46 26.62
CA GLN A 42 -21.53 -8.16 27.19
C GLN A 42 -20.51 -7.77 26.11
N CYS A 43 -20.44 -8.51 25.01
CA CYS A 43 -19.60 -8.17 23.86
C CYS A 43 -20.00 -6.83 23.25
N ARG A 44 -21.32 -6.57 23.14
CA ARG A 44 -21.84 -5.29 22.67
C ARG A 44 -21.40 -4.12 23.55
N ARG A 45 -21.53 -4.24 24.88
CA ARG A 45 -21.08 -3.21 25.83
C ARG A 45 -19.57 -2.98 25.75
N ARG A 46 -18.78 -4.04 25.65
CA ARG A 46 -17.32 -3.95 25.53
C ARG A 46 -16.90 -3.23 24.26
N ARG A 47 -17.56 -3.53 23.13
CA ARG A 47 -17.34 -2.84 21.86
C ARG A 47 -17.64 -1.34 21.97
N LEU A 48 -18.79 -0.98 22.55
CA LEU A 48 -19.19 0.42 22.76
C LEU A 48 -18.27 1.18 23.73
N GLN A 49 -17.73 0.49 24.75
CA GLN A 49 -16.76 1.07 25.68
C GLN A 49 -15.39 1.29 25.02
N ASN A 50 -14.93 0.36 24.18
CA ASN A 50 -13.69 0.51 23.43
C ASN A 50 -13.78 1.67 22.43
N THR A 51 -14.90 1.80 21.70
CA THR A 51 -15.10 2.93 20.77
C THR A 51 -15.08 4.31 21.44
N ARG A 52 -15.30 4.41 22.76
CA ARG A 52 -15.21 5.67 23.52
C ARG A 52 -13.81 5.96 24.04
N ARG A 53 -12.96 4.94 24.19
CA ARG A 53 -11.55 5.10 24.59
C ARG A 53 -10.64 5.42 23.40
N ASP A 54 -11.07 5.03 22.20
CA ASP A 54 -10.39 5.35 20.94
C ASP A 54 -10.60 6.82 20.50
N SER A 55 -11.22 7.66 21.33
CA SER A 55 -11.28 9.13 21.14
C SER A 55 -10.01 9.88 21.59
N ALA A 56 -8.91 9.16 21.86
CA ALA A 56 -7.56 9.73 21.92
C ALA A 56 -7.13 10.20 20.50
N PRO A 57 -6.22 11.19 20.37
CA PRO A 57 -5.91 11.79 19.07
C PRO A 57 -5.45 10.71 18.09
N ALA A 58 -6.08 10.70 16.91
CA ALA A 58 -5.84 9.75 15.83
C ALA A 58 -4.35 9.57 15.58
N HIS A 59 -3.87 8.33 15.65
CA HIS A 59 -2.56 7.95 15.12
C HIS A 59 -2.58 8.25 13.61
N SER A 60 -1.77 9.23 13.18
CA SER A 60 -1.82 9.83 11.86
C SER A 60 -1.37 8.87 10.74
N PHE A 61 -2.34 8.38 9.97
CA PHE A 61 -2.25 8.17 8.50
C PHE A 61 -3.41 8.92 7.79
N GLY A 62 -3.92 9.97 8.44
CA GLY A 62 -4.95 10.84 7.92
C GLY A 62 -4.38 12.23 7.86
N ARG A 63 -4.38 12.81 6.65
CA ARG A 63 -4.14 14.22 6.31
C ARG A 63 -3.74 15.02 7.54
N VAL A 64 -2.45 15.31 7.69
CA VAL A 64 -2.07 16.53 8.38
C VAL A 64 -2.83 17.61 7.62
N GLU A 65 -4.00 18.03 8.12
CA GLU A 65 -4.46 19.37 7.84
C GLU A 65 -3.23 20.18 8.18
N ALA A 66 -2.60 20.75 7.16
CA ALA A 66 -1.51 21.66 7.31
C ALA A 66 -2.08 22.89 8.03
N ARG A 67 -2.33 22.76 9.34
CA ARG A 67 -1.95 23.79 10.27
C ARG A 67 -0.46 23.94 10.03
N SER A 68 -0.18 24.85 9.09
CA SER A 68 1.14 25.31 8.71
C SER A 68 2.01 25.25 9.96
N PRO A 69 2.95 24.30 10.06
CA PRO A 69 3.73 24.17 11.27
C PRO A 69 4.50 25.49 11.40
N ARG A 70 4.12 26.29 12.40
CA ARG A 70 4.83 27.53 12.76
C ARG A 70 6.28 27.26 13.19
N CYS A 71 6.65 25.99 13.29
CA CYS A 71 8.02 25.53 13.31
C CYS A 71 8.34 24.90 11.94
N SER A 72 8.97 25.67 11.06
CA SER A 72 9.65 25.14 9.89
C SER A 72 10.74 24.19 10.39
N VAL A 73 10.44 22.89 10.45
CA VAL A 73 11.46 21.86 10.61
C VAL A 73 12.38 22.02 9.40
N ARG A 74 13.56 22.61 9.61
CA ARG A 74 14.64 22.58 8.62
C ARG A 74 15.03 21.12 8.49
N VAL A 75 14.44 20.44 7.51
CA VAL A 75 15.02 19.21 7.00
C VAL A 75 16.38 19.63 6.44
N PRO A 76 17.50 19.07 6.94
CA PRO A 76 18.81 19.36 6.37
C PRO A 76 18.74 19.11 4.86
N SER A 77 19.16 20.08 4.06
CA SER A 77 19.37 19.84 2.64
C SER A 77 20.38 18.70 2.55
N GLY A 78 19.97 17.59 1.93
CA GLY A 78 20.91 16.52 1.58
C GLY A 78 22.08 17.05 0.73
N PRO A 79 23.09 16.21 0.47
CA PRO A 79 24.13 16.56 -0.50
C PRO A 79 23.49 16.97 -1.84
N ALA A 80 24.20 17.80 -2.60
CA ALA A 80 23.75 18.20 -3.92
C ALA A 80 23.79 16.97 -4.84
N ASN A 81 22.70 16.72 -5.58
CA ASN A 81 22.67 15.70 -6.62
C ASN A 81 23.60 16.09 -7.77
N SER A 82 24.17 15.09 -8.45
CA SER A 82 24.95 15.27 -9.66
C SER A 82 24.05 15.09 -10.89
N PHE A 83 24.46 15.66 -12.02
CA PHE A 83 23.66 15.72 -13.23
C PHE A 83 24.53 15.65 -14.49
N GLU A 84 24.24 14.67 -15.34
CA GLU A 84 24.81 14.52 -16.69
C GLU A 84 23.72 14.84 -17.73
N ASP A 85 24.10 15.64 -18.73
CA ASP A 85 23.23 16.05 -19.85
C ASP A 85 21.89 16.71 -19.48
N CYS A 86 21.76 17.18 -18.24
CA CYS A 86 20.53 17.82 -17.74
C CYS A 86 20.54 19.35 -17.91
N PRO A 87 19.58 19.93 -18.65
CA PRO A 87 19.30 21.36 -18.60
C PRO A 87 19.02 21.83 -17.16
N ILE A 88 19.39 23.07 -16.83
CA ILE A 88 19.24 23.61 -15.46
C ILE A 88 17.80 23.52 -14.92
N ASP A 89 16.80 23.61 -15.79
CA ASP A 89 15.38 23.51 -15.42
C ASP A 89 14.98 22.06 -15.08
N TRP A 90 15.62 21.08 -15.70
CA TRP A 90 15.43 19.66 -15.42
C TRP A 90 16.07 19.29 -14.08
N GLN A 91 17.27 19.81 -13.80
CA GLN A 91 17.95 19.65 -12.50
C GLN A 91 17.10 20.17 -11.34
N ARG A 92 16.48 21.35 -11.50
CA ARG A 92 15.58 21.91 -10.47
C ARG A 92 14.36 21.01 -10.22
N GLN A 93 13.80 20.41 -11.26
CA GLN A 93 12.66 19.50 -11.14
C GLN A 93 13.04 18.20 -10.45
N ALA A 94 14.18 17.61 -10.80
CA ALA A 94 14.71 16.40 -10.16
C ALA A 94 14.95 16.64 -8.66
N ASN A 95 15.63 17.73 -8.30
CA ASN A 95 15.85 18.09 -6.90
C ASN A 95 14.54 18.30 -6.13
N ALA A 96 13.53 18.94 -6.75
CA ALA A 96 12.21 19.12 -6.13
C ALA A 96 11.47 17.79 -5.95
N ALA A 97 11.61 16.86 -6.89
CA ALA A 97 11.03 15.52 -6.81
C ALA A 97 11.69 14.68 -5.70
N VAL A 98 13.02 14.71 -5.58
CA VAL A 98 13.78 14.08 -4.50
C VAL A 98 13.33 14.59 -3.13
N GLU A 99 13.21 15.90 -2.95
CA GLU A 99 12.75 16.49 -1.68
C GLU A 99 11.29 16.10 -1.35
N LEU A 100 10.42 16.00 -2.36
CA LEU A 100 9.05 15.54 -2.15
C LEU A 100 9.01 14.04 -1.77
N GLY A 101 9.75 13.18 -2.49
CA GLY A 101 9.87 11.75 -2.19
C GLY A 101 10.46 11.50 -0.80
N ARG A 102 11.49 12.27 -0.40
CA ARG A 102 12.08 12.24 0.95
C ARG A 102 11.04 12.44 2.03
N ARG A 103 10.13 13.42 1.85
CA ARG A 103 9.03 13.67 2.81
C ARG A 103 8.02 12.54 2.85
N TRP A 104 7.69 11.92 1.72
CA TRP A 104 6.78 10.77 1.67
C TRP A 104 7.35 9.57 2.42
N VAL A 105 8.59 9.21 2.11
CA VAL A 105 9.26 8.05 2.73
C VAL A 105 9.51 8.28 4.22
N ALA A 106 9.87 9.51 4.63
CA ALA A 106 10.00 9.85 6.06
C ALA A 106 8.68 9.67 6.82
N ASN A 107 7.56 10.10 6.23
CA ASN A 107 6.22 9.91 6.80
C ASN A 107 5.89 8.42 6.96
N VAL A 108 6.18 7.60 5.95
CA VAL A 108 6.01 6.15 6.02
C VAL A 108 6.84 5.52 7.12
N LEU A 109 8.14 5.84 7.20
CA LEU A 109 9.03 5.29 8.23
C LEU A 109 8.54 5.62 9.64
N MET A 110 8.12 6.86 9.88
CA MET A 110 7.56 7.27 11.15
C MET A 110 6.26 6.52 11.47
N GLY A 111 5.34 6.41 10.51
CA GLY A 111 4.06 5.75 10.69
C GLY A 111 4.19 4.24 10.92
N LEU A 112 4.94 3.54 10.09
CA LEU A 112 5.11 2.08 10.19
C LEU A 112 5.92 1.65 11.43
N SER A 113 6.90 2.45 11.86
CA SER A 113 7.73 2.14 13.05
C SER A 113 7.00 2.36 14.37
N SER A 114 5.85 3.05 14.35
CA SER A 114 5.06 3.42 15.54
C SER A 114 3.64 2.84 15.54
N LEU A 115 3.37 1.81 14.74
CA LEU A 115 2.03 1.24 14.62
C LEU A 115 1.50 0.69 15.94
N PRO A 116 0.28 1.07 16.35
CA PRO A 116 -0.37 0.46 17.50
C PRO A 116 -0.88 -0.95 17.16
N SER A 117 -1.20 -1.72 18.21
CA SER A 117 -1.91 -3.00 18.11
C SER A 117 -3.29 -2.87 18.76
N PRO A 118 -4.40 -3.09 18.01
CA PRO A 118 -4.46 -3.48 16.60
C PRO A 118 -4.10 -2.34 15.63
N ILE A 119 -3.68 -2.69 14.41
CA ILE A 119 -3.39 -1.73 13.34
C ILE A 119 -4.67 -0.94 12.99
N PRO A 120 -4.63 0.41 12.89
CA PRO A 120 -5.82 1.18 12.56
C PRO A 120 -6.33 0.83 11.15
N ALA A 121 -7.67 0.75 10.99
CA ALA A 121 -8.29 0.29 9.74
C ALA A 121 -7.84 1.05 8.47
N PRO A 122 -7.67 2.39 8.47
CA PRO A 122 -7.16 3.09 7.28
C PRO A 122 -5.76 2.61 6.86
N VAL A 123 -4.89 2.35 7.84
CA VAL A 123 -3.53 1.86 7.60
C VAL A 123 -3.54 0.42 7.12
N ALA A 124 -4.38 -0.42 7.75
CA ALA A 124 -4.56 -1.79 7.32
C ALA A 124 -5.08 -1.87 5.89
N ASN A 125 -5.99 -0.98 5.48
CA ASN A 125 -6.48 -0.91 4.11
C ASN A 125 -5.38 -0.51 3.12
N LEU A 126 -4.56 0.48 3.47
CA LEU A 126 -3.44 0.92 2.64
C LEU A 126 -2.37 -0.17 2.51
N LEU A 127 -2.02 -0.83 3.61
CA LEU A 127 -1.10 -1.97 3.63
C LEU A 127 -1.63 -3.13 2.76
N ASN A 128 -2.91 -3.45 2.87
CA ASN A 128 -3.51 -4.50 2.04
C ASN A 128 -3.62 -4.10 0.57
N ARG A 129 -3.77 -2.82 0.23
CA ARG A 129 -3.83 -2.37 -1.17
C ARG A 129 -2.52 -2.58 -1.91
N HIS A 130 -1.40 -2.20 -1.30
CA HIS A 130 -0.09 -2.20 -1.97
C HIS A 130 0.76 -3.42 -1.67
N PHE A 131 0.55 -4.07 -0.51
CA PHE A 131 1.37 -5.18 -0.04
C PHE A 131 0.59 -6.45 0.32
N HIS A 132 -0.75 -6.42 0.29
CA HIS A 132 -1.62 -7.58 0.54
C HIS A 132 -1.40 -8.26 1.90
N THR A 133 -0.87 -7.54 2.89
CA THR A 133 -0.56 -8.08 4.22
C THR A 133 -0.67 -7.03 5.32
N THR A 134 -1.00 -7.46 6.52
CA THR A 134 -0.89 -6.69 7.77
C THR A 134 -0.02 -7.42 8.81
N TYR A 135 0.70 -8.45 8.37
CA TYR A 135 1.54 -9.24 9.26
C TYR A 135 2.76 -8.43 9.72
N SER A 136 3.05 -8.48 11.03
CA SER A 136 4.13 -7.67 11.61
C SER A 136 5.51 -8.00 11.05
N GLY A 137 5.74 -9.25 10.61
CA GLY A 137 6.98 -9.64 9.94
C GLY A 137 7.19 -8.95 8.61
N ASP A 138 6.13 -8.85 7.80
CA ASP A 138 6.16 -8.21 6.50
C ASP A 138 6.32 -6.70 6.65
N ILE A 139 5.63 -6.09 7.63
CA ILE A 139 5.78 -4.68 7.97
C ILE A 139 7.22 -4.35 8.38
N ARG A 140 7.88 -5.20 9.18
CA ARG A 140 9.32 -5.03 9.50
C ARG A 140 10.20 -5.10 8.26
N THR A 141 9.83 -5.91 7.27
CA THR A 141 10.53 -5.96 5.98
C THR A 141 10.29 -4.67 5.18
N MET A 142 9.06 -4.15 5.12
CA MET A 142 8.75 -2.87 4.50
C MET A 142 9.56 -1.73 5.13
N VAL A 143 9.62 -1.64 6.46
CA VAL A 143 10.42 -0.62 7.16
C VAL A 143 11.90 -0.68 6.77
N ARG A 144 12.49 -1.88 6.70
CA ARG A 144 13.89 -2.04 6.26
C ARG A 144 14.11 -1.60 4.81
N ILE A 145 13.14 -1.82 3.93
CA ILE A 145 13.23 -1.42 2.53
C ILE A 145 13.05 0.10 2.39
N PHE A 146 12.04 0.69 3.05
CA PHE A 146 11.87 2.14 3.10
C PHE A 146 13.07 2.85 3.73
N ASP A 147 13.76 2.25 4.70
CA ASP A 147 14.98 2.81 5.28
C ASP A 147 16.12 2.89 4.25
N LYS A 148 16.26 1.89 3.37
CA LYS A 148 17.22 1.93 2.25
C LYS A 148 16.87 3.03 1.25
N ILE A 149 15.61 3.10 0.83
CA ILE A 149 15.12 4.15 -0.08
C ILE A 149 15.34 5.53 0.54
N TYR A 150 15.04 5.69 1.84
CA TYR A 150 15.25 6.94 2.55
C TYR A 150 16.73 7.33 2.61
N LYS A 151 17.63 6.38 2.85
CA LYS A 151 19.08 6.64 2.83
C LYS A 151 19.53 7.09 1.44
N ALA A 152 19.07 6.46 0.37
CA ALA A 152 19.38 6.88 -0.99
C ALA A 152 18.85 8.29 -1.30
N LEU A 153 17.60 8.59 -0.90
CA LEU A 153 17.03 9.94 -0.98
C LEU A 153 17.78 11.00 -0.16
N ASN A 154 18.62 10.62 0.81
CA ASN A 154 19.46 11.53 1.61
C ASN A 154 20.94 11.46 1.21
N ALA A 155 21.29 10.61 0.24
CA ALA A 155 22.59 10.58 -0.39
C ALA A 155 22.60 11.50 -1.63
N GLU A 156 23.76 11.63 -2.25
CA GLU A 156 23.88 12.20 -3.58
C GLU A 156 23.31 11.18 -4.56
N ILE A 157 22.41 11.65 -5.44
CA ILE A 157 21.86 10.85 -6.53
C ILE A 157 22.49 11.38 -7.81
N ASP A 158 23.06 10.47 -8.58
CA ASP A 158 23.58 10.75 -9.91
C ASP A 158 22.41 10.61 -10.91
N PHE A 159 22.12 11.69 -11.64
CA PHE A 159 21.07 11.72 -12.65
C PHE A 159 21.67 11.85 -14.04
N GLU A 160 21.20 11.05 -14.98
CA GLU A 160 21.44 11.23 -16.41
C GLU A 160 20.14 11.64 -17.10
N CYS A 161 20.18 12.68 -17.93
CA CYS A 161 19.00 13.19 -18.61
C CYS A 161 18.96 12.74 -20.07
N GLU A 162 18.04 11.82 -20.37
CA GLU A 162 17.94 11.22 -21.68
C GLU A 162 17.29 12.16 -22.70
N THR A 163 17.81 12.14 -23.92
CA THR A 163 17.21 12.87 -25.04
C THR A 163 16.14 12.05 -25.77
N SER A 164 16.16 10.72 -25.61
CA SER A 164 15.18 9.79 -26.16
C SER A 164 15.13 8.51 -25.31
N CYS A 165 13.93 7.97 -25.13
CA CYS A 165 13.71 6.67 -24.49
C CYS A 165 12.61 5.90 -25.25
N ASP A 166 12.39 4.65 -24.87
CA ASP A 166 11.22 3.90 -25.30
C ASP A 166 9.91 4.58 -24.89
N ASP A 167 8.87 4.36 -25.70
CA ASP A 167 7.55 4.94 -25.46
C ASP A 167 7.02 4.52 -24.08
N ASN A 168 6.57 5.50 -23.29
CA ASN A 168 6.01 5.34 -21.94
C ASN A 168 7.02 4.98 -20.84
N VAL A 169 8.33 5.03 -21.10
CA VAL A 169 9.36 4.94 -20.05
C VAL A 169 9.62 6.32 -19.46
N ALA A 170 9.36 6.50 -18.17
CA ALA A 170 9.57 7.77 -17.48
C ALA A 170 10.97 7.89 -16.92
N ALA A 171 11.47 6.83 -16.32
CA ALA A 171 12.84 6.71 -15.87
C ALA A 171 13.23 5.24 -15.86
N TYR A 172 14.51 4.97 -15.64
CA TYR A 172 15.01 3.62 -15.43
C TYR A 172 16.36 3.66 -14.70
N VAL A 173 16.77 2.50 -14.18
CA VAL A 173 18.11 2.23 -13.65
C VAL A 173 18.64 0.93 -14.24
N TYR A 174 19.93 0.86 -14.60
CA TYR A 174 20.50 -0.35 -15.23
C TYR A 174 20.84 -1.44 -14.20
N ALA A 175 21.27 -1.05 -13.00
CA ALA A 175 21.64 -1.97 -11.93
C ALA A 175 21.60 -1.26 -10.56
N ILE A 176 21.87 -2.02 -9.51
CA ILE A 176 22.04 -1.48 -8.16
C ILE A 176 23.33 -0.64 -8.13
N TRP A 177 23.23 0.58 -7.63
CA TRP A 177 24.24 1.64 -7.56
C TRP A 177 24.59 2.30 -8.91
N THR A 178 23.60 2.53 -9.77
CA THR A 178 23.80 3.27 -11.04
C THR A 178 23.06 4.60 -11.05
N ASP A 179 23.34 5.40 -12.07
CA ASP A 179 22.63 6.64 -12.33
C ASP A 179 21.13 6.39 -12.53
N VAL A 180 20.32 7.38 -12.13
CA VAL A 180 18.89 7.42 -12.44
C VAL A 180 18.70 8.15 -13.76
N HIS A 181 18.32 7.40 -14.80
CA HIS A 181 18.11 7.95 -16.13
C HIS A 181 16.70 8.53 -16.23
N LEU A 182 16.57 9.83 -16.52
CA LEU A 182 15.30 10.53 -16.62
C LEU A 182 14.91 10.74 -18.08
N CYS A 183 13.78 10.16 -18.49
CA CYS A 183 13.29 10.26 -19.85
C CYS A 183 12.46 11.53 -20.11
N PRO A 184 12.35 12.00 -21.37
CA PRO A 184 11.61 13.23 -21.69
C PRO A 184 10.18 13.29 -21.14
N ILE A 185 9.45 12.17 -21.11
CA ILE A 185 8.06 12.13 -20.63
C ILE A 185 7.95 12.43 -19.12
N TRP A 186 8.99 12.15 -18.33
CA TRP A 186 9.02 12.41 -16.89
C TRP A 186 8.89 13.91 -16.59
N TYR A 187 9.51 14.77 -17.41
CA TYR A 187 9.40 16.22 -17.26
C TYR A 187 7.98 16.74 -17.50
N GLY A 188 7.16 16.03 -18.26
CA GLY A 188 5.74 16.34 -18.45
C GLY A 188 4.85 15.94 -17.27
N GLN A 189 5.33 15.14 -16.33
CA GLN A 189 4.54 14.66 -15.20
C GLN A 189 4.27 15.76 -14.16
N SER A 190 3.21 15.53 -13.37
CA SER A 190 2.93 16.33 -12.17
C SER A 190 4.06 16.20 -11.15
N ALA A 191 4.13 17.12 -10.18
CA ALA A 191 5.10 17.02 -9.07
C ALA A 191 4.98 15.69 -8.31
N ARG A 192 3.75 15.15 -8.19
CA ARG A 192 3.49 13.83 -7.61
C ARG A 192 4.07 12.72 -8.47
N GLY A 193 3.76 12.70 -9.77
CA GLY A 193 4.30 11.69 -10.70
C GLY A 193 5.83 11.66 -10.70
N LYS A 194 6.46 12.84 -10.73
CA LYS A 194 7.92 12.97 -10.66
C LYS A 194 8.50 12.34 -9.40
N ALA A 195 7.96 12.69 -8.23
CA ALA A 195 8.42 12.14 -6.96
C ALA A 195 8.13 10.64 -6.83
N ASN A 196 6.98 10.17 -7.32
CA ASN A 196 6.63 8.75 -7.35
C ASN A 196 7.66 7.97 -8.18
N THR A 197 7.97 8.45 -9.39
CA THR A 197 8.98 7.83 -10.26
C THR A 197 10.34 7.78 -9.56
N ILE A 198 10.81 8.87 -8.92
CA ILE A 198 12.09 8.83 -8.18
C ILE A 198 12.07 7.79 -7.05
N VAL A 199 10.99 7.70 -6.28
CA VAL A 199 10.87 6.69 -5.21
C VAL A 199 10.84 5.27 -5.78
N HIS A 200 10.22 5.08 -6.95
CA HIS A 200 10.18 3.81 -7.67
C HIS A 200 11.58 3.39 -8.13
N GLU A 201 12.31 4.26 -8.84
CA GLU A 201 13.68 3.95 -9.31
C GLU A 201 14.63 3.66 -8.13
N LEU A 202 14.53 4.42 -7.03
CA LEU A 202 15.35 4.15 -5.85
C LEU A 202 14.95 2.87 -5.11
N ALA A 203 13.75 2.33 -5.32
CA ALA A 203 13.40 1.01 -4.83
C ALA A 203 14.11 -0.10 -5.62
N HIS A 204 14.30 0.07 -6.93
CA HIS A 204 15.18 -0.79 -7.73
C HIS A 204 16.62 -0.65 -7.28
N ASP A 205 17.14 0.58 -7.32
CA ASP A 205 18.56 0.87 -7.08
C ASP A 205 18.99 0.53 -5.65
N ALA A 206 18.36 1.10 -4.63
CA ALA A 206 18.83 0.99 -3.25
C ALA A 206 18.37 -0.30 -2.56
N ALA A 207 17.26 -0.89 -3.02
CA ALA A 207 16.62 -2.02 -2.35
C ALA A 207 16.50 -3.28 -3.21
N GLY A 208 16.94 -3.26 -4.48
CA GLY A 208 16.89 -4.41 -5.39
C GLY A 208 15.48 -4.95 -5.53
N ARG A 209 14.46 -4.07 -5.59
CA ARG A 209 13.09 -4.45 -5.95
C ARG A 209 13.00 -4.58 -7.47
N ASP A 210 11.95 -5.20 -7.96
CA ASP A 210 11.71 -5.52 -9.37
C ASP A 210 10.34 -4.98 -9.80
N ASP A 211 10.04 -5.05 -11.10
CA ASP A 211 8.76 -4.63 -11.68
C ASP A 211 7.82 -5.81 -11.82
N LYS A 212 7.13 -6.16 -10.73
CA LYS A 212 6.16 -7.27 -10.76
C LYS A 212 4.85 -6.87 -11.42
N ALA A 213 4.40 -5.65 -11.19
CA ALA A 213 3.26 -5.02 -11.84
C ALA A 213 3.20 -3.52 -11.49
N TYR A 214 2.64 -2.72 -12.39
CA TYR A 214 2.31 -1.32 -12.13
C TYR A 214 0.88 -1.16 -11.61
N VAL A 215 0.61 -0.12 -10.82
CA VAL A 215 -0.67 0.09 -10.11
C VAL A 215 -1.89 0.16 -11.03
N TRP A 216 -1.72 0.56 -12.29
CA TRP A 216 -2.78 0.57 -13.30
C TRP A 216 -3.06 -0.80 -13.93
N GLU A 217 -2.18 -1.78 -13.73
CA GLU A 217 -2.34 -3.13 -14.26
C GLU A 217 -3.23 -4.00 -13.38
N ALA A 218 -4.10 -4.79 -14.00
CA ALA A 218 -4.95 -5.74 -13.29
C ALA A 218 -4.16 -6.82 -12.51
N LYS A 219 -2.87 -6.99 -12.80
CA LYS A 219 -1.98 -7.91 -12.07
C LYS A 219 -1.63 -7.36 -10.67
N TYR A 220 -1.54 -6.04 -10.50
CA TYR A 220 -1.12 -5.41 -9.25
C TYR A 220 -1.99 -5.82 -8.06
N ALA A 221 -3.31 -5.78 -8.24
CA ALA A 221 -4.29 -6.17 -7.23
C ALA A 221 -4.27 -7.69 -6.90
N ARG A 222 -3.49 -8.48 -7.64
CA ARG A 222 -3.39 -9.95 -7.52
C ARG A 222 -1.98 -10.42 -7.19
N LEU A 223 -1.03 -9.51 -6.94
CA LEU A 223 0.30 -9.89 -6.48
C LEU A 223 0.19 -10.69 -5.18
N SER A 224 1.00 -11.73 -5.05
CA SER A 224 1.23 -12.34 -3.74
C SER A 224 1.95 -11.34 -2.83
N VAL A 225 1.94 -11.61 -1.52
CA VAL A 225 2.68 -10.78 -0.55
C VAL A 225 4.17 -10.69 -0.91
N ASN A 226 4.78 -11.79 -1.32
CA ASN A 226 6.20 -11.81 -1.69
C ASN A 226 6.46 -10.99 -2.96
N GLU A 227 5.59 -11.09 -3.97
CA GLU A 227 5.72 -10.26 -5.17
C GLU A 227 5.54 -8.78 -4.85
N ALA A 228 4.57 -8.43 -4.00
CA ALA A 228 4.33 -7.03 -3.62
C ALA A 228 5.48 -6.44 -2.76
N LEU A 229 6.10 -7.24 -1.89
CA LEU A 229 7.34 -6.86 -1.19
C LEU A 229 8.57 -6.79 -2.12
N ASP A 230 8.47 -7.38 -3.31
CA ASP A 230 9.49 -7.35 -4.36
C ASP A 230 9.14 -6.40 -5.51
N ASN A 231 8.08 -5.58 -5.36
CA ASN A 231 7.57 -4.70 -6.41
C ASN A 231 7.94 -3.25 -6.12
N ALA A 232 8.74 -2.60 -6.97
CA ALA A 232 9.12 -1.20 -6.79
C ALA A 232 7.89 -0.27 -6.71
N ASP A 233 6.91 -0.50 -7.59
CA ASP A 233 5.69 0.29 -7.66
C ASP A 233 4.77 0.15 -6.42
N SER A 234 4.94 -0.91 -5.62
CA SER A 234 4.28 -1.02 -4.31
C SER A 234 4.82 -0.02 -3.30
N TYR A 235 6.12 0.30 -3.35
CA TYR A 235 6.75 1.24 -2.43
C TYR A 235 6.45 2.69 -2.79
N SER A 236 6.54 3.06 -4.07
CA SER A 236 6.27 4.43 -4.53
C SER A 236 4.82 4.84 -4.28
N ASN A 237 3.85 4.01 -4.68
CA ASN A 237 2.43 4.31 -4.51
C ASN A 237 1.99 4.26 -3.05
N PHE A 238 2.51 3.32 -2.25
CA PHE A 238 2.23 3.32 -0.80
C PHE A 238 2.74 4.61 -0.15
N ALA A 239 3.95 5.07 -0.50
CA ALA A 239 4.50 6.30 0.08
C ALA A 239 3.70 7.54 -0.33
N GLU A 240 3.30 7.62 -1.58
CA GLU A 240 2.45 8.70 -2.09
C GLU A 240 1.09 8.75 -1.39
N GLU A 241 0.36 7.63 -1.37
CA GLU A 241 -0.97 7.55 -0.75
C GLU A 241 -0.89 7.70 0.78
N ALA A 242 0.16 7.21 1.44
CA ALA A 242 0.37 7.44 2.87
C ALA A 242 0.56 8.94 3.18
N PHE A 243 1.08 9.71 2.23
CA PHE A 243 1.33 11.15 2.40
C PHE A 243 0.09 12.00 2.08
N TYR A 244 -0.62 11.72 0.98
CA TYR A 244 -1.78 12.52 0.55
C TYR A 244 -3.13 11.99 1.04
N GLY A 245 -3.18 10.73 1.44
CA GLY A 245 -4.40 9.95 1.54
C GLY A 245 -4.75 9.22 0.23
N PRO A 246 -5.60 8.18 0.31
CA PRO A 246 -6.13 7.46 -0.85
C PRO A 246 -7.13 8.30 -1.67
#